data_AF-A0A949IMD8-F1
#
_entry.id   AF-A0A949IMD8-F1
#
_cell.length_a   1.000
_cell.length_b   1.000
_cell.length_c   1.000
_cell.angle_alpha   90.00
_cell.angle_beta   90.00
_cell.angle_gamma   90.00
#
_symmetry.space_group_name_H-M   'P 1'
#
loop_
_entity.id
_entity.type
_entity.pdbx_description
1 polymer ?
#
loop_
_entity_poly.entity_id
_entity_poly.type
_entity_poly.pdbx_seq_one_letter_code
_entity_poly.pdbx_strand_id
1 'polypeptide(L)'
;MTNQHIASNSNATDGFFLPVRRINAGLTLQALSAIGVEVLDDKPTELGYQRCKLPNWTAETAPESSMQTRLIDDQGRLRAKIFYKPGSQGAGASMEIANRYKVVIVTDERFQWAEVRDGNEVIYMTNGTRRSDRNLDAYGFNAELQPEHVEASAWLAANFPEHKNPLAYWN
;
A
#
# COMPACT_ATOMS: atom_id res chain seq x y z
N MET A 1 7.52 -8.89 -29.33
CA MET A 1 7.58 -7.53 -28.75
C MET A 1 7.78 -7.70 -27.26
N THR A 2 9.00 -7.43 -26.80
CA THR A 2 9.47 -7.82 -25.48
C THR A 2 9.19 -6.68 -24.50
N ASN A 3 8.25 -6.88 -23.56
CA ASN A 3 8.03 -5.95 -22.45
C ASN A 3 9.16 -6.14 -21.43
N GLN A 4 10.29 -5.48 -21.66
CA GLN A 4 11.35 -5.31 -20.65
C GLN A 4 11.39 -3.86 -20.20
N HIS A 5 10.51 -3.52 -19.27
CA HIS A 5 10.75 -2.46 -18.29
C HIS A 5 10.55 -3.06 -16.90
N ILE A 6 11.33 -4.10 -16.60
CA ILE A 6 11.57 -4.50 -15.20
C ILE A 6 12.68 -3.56 -14.74
N ALA A 7 12.32 -2.55 -13.96
CA ALA A 7 13.25 -1.62 -13.35
C ALA A 7 14.09 -2.36 -12.31
N SER A 8 15.16 -3.03 -12.76
CA SER A 8 16.24 -3.47 -11.89
C SER A 8 17.08 -2.25 -11.53
N ASN A 9 17.03 -1.83 -10.27
CA ASN A 9 17.94 -0.89 -9.59
C ASN A 9 18.83 -0.05 -10.52
N SER A 10 18.30 1.04 -11.06
CA SER A 10 19.15 2.12 -11.54
C SER A 10 19.42 3.07 -10.37
N ASN A 11 20.69 3.44 -10.23
CA ASN A 11 21.21 4.36 -9.25
C ASN A 11 20.33 5.62 -9.12
N ALA A 12 20.39 6.29 -7.97
CA ALA A 12 19.63 7.48 -7.57
C ALA A 12 19.62 8.67 -8.58
N THR A 13 20.31 8.57 -9.72
CA THR A 13 20.35 9.55 -10.80
C THR A 13 19.27 9.38 -11.87
N ASP A 14 18.72 8.17 -12.08
CA ASP A 14 17.90 7.93 -13.28
C ASP A 14 16.42 8.25 -13.09
N GLY A 15 15.94 8.36 -11.85
CA GLY A 15 14.54 8.62 -11.54
C GLY A 15 13.62 7.45 -11.90
N PHE A 16 12.47 7.39 -11.23
CA PHE A 16 11.44 6.37 -11.38
C PHE A 16 10.17 6.96 -11.99
N PHE A 17 9.58 6.28 -12.96
CA PHE A 17 8.38 6.77 -13.64
C PHE A 17 7.11 6.37 -12.86
N LEU A 18 6.43 7.36 -12.28
CA LEU A 18 5.17 7.17 -11.58
C LEU A 18 3.99 7.58 -12.47
N PRO A 19 2.84 6.88 -12.40
CA PRO A 19 1.65 7.27 -13.14
C PRO A 19 1.02 8.53 -12.53
N VAL A 20 0.59 9.47 -13.38
CA VAL A 20 0.03 10.75 -12.92
C VAL A 20 -1.50 10.82 -12.98
N ARG A 21 -2.13 9.96 -13.80
CA ARG A 21 -3.56 10.11 -14.13
C ARG A 21 -4.50 9.45 -13.14
N ARG A 22 -4.03 8.43 -12.41
CA ARG A 22 -4.87 7.59 -11.54
C ARG A 22 -4.10 7.24 -10.28
N ILE A 23 -4.06 8.18 -9.35
CA ILE A 23 -3.61 7.93 -7.98
C ILE A 23 -4.89 7.81 -7.14
N ASN A 24 -4.98 6.78 -6.30
CA ASN A 24 -6.15 6.54 -5.45
C ASN A 24 -6.46 7.76 -4.54
N ALA A 25 -7.70 7.82 -4.05
CA ALA A 25 -8.18 8.83 -3.10
C ALA A 25 -8.09 10.31 -3.58
N GLY A 26 -8.04 10.53 -4.90
CA GLY A 26 -8.00 11.89 -5.46
C GLY A 26 -6.65 12.60 -5.27
N LEU A 27 -5.61 11.87 -4.87
CA LEU A 27 -4.27 12.41 -4.71
C LEU A 27 -3.67 12.83 -6.05
N THR A 28 -2.79 13.82 -6.00
CA THR A 28 -1.97 14.25 -7.13
C THR A 28 -0.53 13.83 -6.90
N LEU A 29 0.26 13.80 -7.98
CA LEU A 29 1.68 13.49 -7.87
C LEU A 29 2.40 14.51 -6.97
N GLN A 30 2.03 15.80 -7.06
CA GLN A 30 2.57 16.86 -6.20
C GLN A 30 2.34 16.60 -4.71
N ALA A 31 1.21 16.00 -4.34
CA ALA A 31 0.91 15.70 -2.93
C ALA A 31 1.89 14.67 -2.33
N LEU A 32 2.56 13.87 -3.16
CA LEU A 32 3.53 12.87 -2.70
C LEU A 32 4.85 13.49 -2.21
N SER A 33 5.07 14.78 -2.45
CA SER A 33 6.18 15.52 -1.83
C SER A 33 6.11 15.49 -0.30
N ALA A 34 4.91 15.40 0.27
CA ALA A 34 4.70 15.24 1.71
C ALA A 34 5.31 13.95 2.29
N ILE A 35 5.56 12.94 1.43
CA ILE A 35 6.14 11.66 1.82
C ILE A 35 7.51 11.42 1.18
N GLY A 36 8.16 12.49 0.71
CA GLY A 36 9.54 12.49 0.21
C GLY A 36 9.72 12.19 -1.27
N VAL A 37 8.64 12.10 -2.06
CA VAL A 37 8.74 11.94 -3.52
C VAL A 37 9.01 13.28 -4.18
N GLU A 38 10.09 13.37 -4.94
CA GLU A 38 10.47 14.58 -5.69
C GLU A 38 10.16 14.40 -7.18
N VAL A 39 9.42 15.33 -7.78
CA VAL A 39 9.13 15.31 -9.22
C VAL A 39 10.28 15.94 -9.98
N LEU A 40 10.85 15.22 -10.95
CA LEU A 40 12.08 15.63 -11.66
C LEU A 40 11.82 16.33 -12.99
N ASP A 41 10.71 16.01 -13.66
CA ASP A 41 10.36 16.59 -14.96
C ASP A 41 9.23 17.61 -14.81
N ASP A 42 9.22 18.68 -15.62
CA ASP A 42 8.16 19.69 -15.56
C ASP A 42 6.80 19.19 -16.08
N LYS A 43 6.81 18.18 -16.95
CA LYS A 43 5.62 17.67 -17.64
C LYS A 43 5.61 16.14 -17.69
N PRO A 44 4.43 15.49 -17.59
CA PRO A 44 4.29 14.07 -17.84
C PRO A 44 4.57 13.71 -19.30
N THR A 45 4.98 12.47 -19.53
CA THR A 45 5.04 11.84 -20.84
C THR A 45 3.64 11.72 -21.45
N GLU A 46 3.56 11.50 -22.77
CA GLU A 46 2.28 11.28 -23.48
C GLU A 46 1.49 10.09 -22.92
N LEU A 47 2.20 9.11 -22.39
CA LEU A 47 1.65 7.91 -21.75
C LEU A 47 1.13 8.17 -20.32
N GLY A 48 1.28 9.38 -19.78
CA GLY A 48 0.78 9.75 -18.46
C GLY A 48 1.65 9.25 -17.31
N TYR A 49 2.97 9.22 -17.51
CA TYR A 49 3.95 8.98 -16.46
C TYR A 49 4.83 10.20 -16.27
N GLN A 50 5.38 10.39 -15.08
CA GLN A 50 6.33 11.47 -14.82
C GLN A 50 7.48 10.94 -13.99
N ARG A 51 8.70 11.37 -14.34
CA ARG A 51 9.90 10.92 -13.67
C ARG A 51 10.00 11.58 -12.31
N CYS A 52 10.23 10.77 -11.29
CA CYS A 52 10.31 11.18 -9.90
C CYS A 52 11.53 10.55 -9.24
N LYS A 53 12.17 11.26 -8.32
CA LYS A 53 13.11 10.66 -7.39
C LYS A 53 12.32 10.14 -6.19
N LEU A 54 12.36 8.83 -6.00
CA LEU A 54 11.86 8.20 -4.79
C LEU A 54 12.86 8.47 -3.66
N PRO A 55 12.41 8.52 -2.39
CA PRO A 55 13.32 8.48 -1.25
C PRO A 55 13.92 7.06 -1.13
N ASN A 56 14.24 6.58 0.07
CA ASN A 56 14.81 5.23 0.30
C ASN A 56 13.79 4.09 0.04
N TRP A 57 13.06 4.14 -1.07
CA TRP A 57 12.11 3.12 -1.48
C TRP A 57 12.71 2.23 -2.56
N THR A 58 12.39 0.94 -2.48
CA THR A 58 12.71 -0.07 -3.49
C THR A 58 11.44 -0.45 -4.24
N ALA A 59 11.60 -0.81 -5.51
CA ALA A 59 10.52 -1.32 -6.34
C ALA A 59 10.66 -2.84 -6.48
N GLU A 60 9.59 -3.58 -6.17
CA GLU A 60 9.53 -5.03 -6.33
C GLU A 60 8.29 -5.45 -7.13
N THR A 61 8.39 -6.52 -7.91
CA THR A 61 7.21 -7.13 -8.51
C THR A 61 6.42 -7.86 -7.43
N ALA A 62 5.10 -7.64 -7.38
CA ALA A 62 4.26 -8.28 -6.40
C ALA A 62 4.16 -9.79 -6.64
N PRO A 63 4.26 -10.63 -5.59
CA PRO A 63 4.19 -12.09 -5.75
C PRO A 63 2.84 -12.57 -6.29
N GLU A 64 1.75 -11.82 -6.04
CA GLU A 64 0.40 -12.14 -6.50
C GLU A 64 0.11 -11.75 -7.96
N SER A 65 0.91 -10.86 -8.56
CA SER A 65 0.63 -10.33 -9.89
C SER A 65 1.88 -9.72 -10.52
N SER A 66 2.29 -10.27 -11.66
CA SER A 66 3.36 -9.70 -12.49
C SER A 66 3.02 -8.32 -13.08
N MET A 67 1.75 -7.92 -13.03
CA MET A 67 1.27 -6.60 -13.46
C MET A 67 1.22 -5.59 -12.32
N GLN A 68 1.69 -5.96 -11.13
CA GLN A 68 1.73 -5.08 -9.98
C GLN A 68 3.17 -4.90 -9.50
N THR A 69 3.59 -3.65 -9.34
CA THR A 69 4.83 -3.27 -8.66
C THR A 69 4.49 -2.69 -7.30
N ARG A 70 5.23 -3.07 -6.27
CA ARG A 70 5.15 -2.49 -4.93
C ARG A 70 6.35 -1.58 -4.70
N LEU A 71 6.11 -0.43 -4.10
CA LEU A 71 7.15 0.45 -3.58
C LEU A 71 7.24 0.23 -2.08
N ILE A 72 8.38 -0.21 -1.59
CA ILE A 72 8.63 -0.59 -0.18
C ILE A 72 9.73 0.31 0.36
N ASP A 73 9.61 0.84 1.58
CA ASP A 73 10.71 1.59 2.21
C ASP A 73 11.73 0.69 2.93
N ASP A 74 12.80 1.30 3.45
CA ASP A 74 13.88 0.63 4.18
C ASP A 74 13.43 -0.07 5.48
N GLN A 75 12.26 0.28 6.00
CA GLN A 75 11.62 -0.37 7.15
C GLN A 75 10.67 -1.51 6.75
N GLY A 76 10.59 -1.83 5.45
CA GLY A 76 9.70 -2.87 4.94
C GLY A 76 8.23 -2.46 4.88
N ARG A 77 7.92 -1.15 4.98
CA ARG A 77 6.56 -0.63 4.89
C ARG A 77 6.19 -0.46 3.42
N LEU A 78 5.01 -0.94 3.05
CA LEU A 78 4.44 -0.68 1.73
C LEU A 78 4.07 0.80 1.61
N ARG A 79 4.62 1.49 0.62
CA ARG A 79 4.37 2.91 0.35
C ARG A 79 3.35 3.10 -0.76
N ALA A 80 3.46 2.30 -1.83
CA ALA A 80 2.51 2.33 -2.93
C ALA A 80 2.45 1.00 -3.68
N LYS A 81 1.34 0.76 -4.36
CA LYS A 81 1.19 -0.27 -5.39
C LYS A 81 0.94 0.40 -6.72
N ILE A 82 1.62 -0.04 -7.76
CA ILE A 82 1.43 0.41 -9.14
C ILE A 82 0.86 -0.77 -9.91
N PHE A 83 -0.29 -0.56 -10.54
CA PHE A 83 -0.99 -1.56 -11.33
C PHE A 83 -0.90 -1.19 -12.81
N TYR A 84 -0.25 -2.03 -13.59
CA TYR A 84 -0.13 -1.87 -15.03
C TYR A 84 -1.27 -2.60 -15.72
N LYS A 85 -1.99 -1.92 -16.62
CA LYS A 85 -3.03 -2.57 -17.43
C LYS A 85 -2.48 -2.96 -18.80
N PRO A 86 -2.84 -4.15 -19.32
CA PRO A 86 -2.60 -4.49 -20.71
C PRO A 86 -3.29 -3.49 -21.64
N GLY A 87 -2.68 -3.19 -22.80
CA GLY A 87 -3.23 -2.22 -23.74
C GLY A 87 -4.66 -2.48 -24.21
N SER A 88 -5.12 -3.74 -24.16
CA SER A 88 -6.50 -4.15 -24.48
C SER A 88 -7.56 -3.73 -23.45
N GLN A 89 -7.16 -3.33 -22.23
CA GLN A 89 -8.08 -2.89 -21.16
C GLN A 89 -8.02 -1.38 -20.88
N GLY A 90 -7.54 -0.61 -21.86
CA GLY A 90 -7.25 0.81 -21.74
C GLY A 90 -5.81 1.00 -21.28
N ALA A 91 -4.99 1.57 -22.16
CA ALA A 91 -3.58 1.84 -21.88
C ALA A 91 -3.42 2.76 -20.65
N GLY A 92 -2.57 2.34 -19.71
CA GLY A 92 -2.17 3.15 -18.56
C GLY A 92 -1.90 2.33 -17.31
N ALA A 93 -1.26 2.97 -16.34
CA ALA A 93 -1.12 2.45 -14.99
C ALA A 93 -1.94 3.28 -13.99
N SER A 94 -2.31 2.66 -12.88
CA SER A 94 -2.83 3.34 -11.71
C SER A 94 -1.93 3.08 -10.51
N MET A 95 -1.92 4.00 -9.57
CA MET A 95 -1.17 3.89 -8.33
C MET A 95 -2.10 3.99 -7.13
N GLU A 96 -1.86 3.15 -6.14
CA GLU A 96 -2.52 3.15 -4.85
C GLU A 96 -1.46 3.48 -3.81
N ILE A 97 -1.53 4.67 -3.19
CA ILE A 97 -0.71 5.00 -2.02
C ILE A 97 -1.29 4.24 -0.82
N ALA A 98 -0.43 3.55 -0.10
CA ALA A 98 -0.81 2.78 1.07
C ALA A 98 -0.88 3.67 2.31
N ASN A 99 -1.76 3.32 3.25
CA ASN A 99 -1.73 3.89 4.58
C ASN A 99 -0.55 3.32 5.37
N ARG A 100 0.01 4.10 6.32
CA ARG A 100 1.13 3.64 7.17
C ARG A 100 0.78 2.39 7.96
N TYR A 101 -0.37 2.44 8.62
CA TYR A 101 -0.81 1.38 9.50
C TYR A 101 -1.77 0.44 8.77
N LYS A 102 -1.63 -0.85 9.05
CA LYS A 102 -2.51 -1.89 8.53
C LYS A 102 -3.10 -2.69 9.67
N VAL A 103 -4.41 -2.92 9.61
CA VAL A 103 -5.06 -3.94 10.44
C VAL A 103 -5.05 -5.27 9.68
N VAL A 104 -4.57 -6.32 10.33
CA VAL A 104 -4.48 -7.66 9.75
C VAL A 104 -5.14 -8.65 10.70
N ILE A 105 -6.03 -9.48 10.16
CA ILE A 105 -6.52 -10.64 10.89
C ILE A 105 -5.49 -11.77 10.79
N VAL A 106 -5.06 -12.26 11.94
CA VAL A 106 -4.14 -13.39 12.07
C VAL A 106 -4.89 -14.55 12.69
N THR A 107 -4.64 -15.74 12.16
CA THR A 107 -5.29 -16.97 12.62
C THR A 107 -4.24 -18.05 12.80
N ASP A 108 -4.40 -18.84 13.86
CA ASP A 108 -3.76 -20.14 13.99
C ASP A 108 -4.82 -21.26 14.03
N GLU A 109 -4.42 -22.45 14.46
CA GLU A 109 -5.31 -23.61 14.58
C GLU A 109 -6.44 -23.42 15.59
N ARG A 110 -6.24 -22.60 16.63
CA ARG A 110 -7.12 -22.49 17.81
C ARG A 110 -7.70 -21.10 17.98
N PHE A 111 -6.97 -20.07 17.60
CA PHE A 111 -7.26 -18.68 17.88
C PHE A 111 -7.26 -17.82 16.62
N GLN A 112 -7.92 -16.69 16.74
CA GLN A 112 -7.84 -15.57 15.81
C GLN A 112 -7.67 -14.29 16.62
N TRP A 113 -6.85 -13.39 16.13
CA TRP A 113 -6.73 -12.04 16.67
C TRP A 113 -6.53 -11.04 15.53
N ALA A 114 -6.62 -9.75 15.85
CA ALA A 114 -6.23 -8.70 14.94
C ALA A 114 -4.92 -8.06 15.41
N GLU A 115 -4.09 -7.69 14.45
CA GLU A 115 -2.84 -6.96 14.66
C GLU A 115 -2.93 -5.62 13.93
N VAL A 116 -2.52 -4.55 14.61
CA VAL A 116 -2.18 -3.28 13.97
C VAL A 116 -0.68 -3.29 13.72
N ARG A 117 -0.29 -3.17 12.45
CA ARG A 117 1.09 -3.22 12.03
C ARG A 117 1.58 -1.89 11.47
N ASP A 118 2.83 -1.56 11.77
CA ASP A 118 3.64 -0.54 11.08
C ASP A 118 4.75 -1.26 10.32
N GLY A 119 4.50 -1.55 9.04
CA GLY A 119 5.34 -2.46 8.26
C GLY A 119 5.33 -3.88 8.82
N ASN A 120 6.50 -4.34 9.27
CA ASN A 120 6.69 -5.68 9.85
C ASN A 120 6.50 -5.71 11.38
N GLU A 121 6.40 -4.55 12.03
CA GLU A 121 6.24 -4.44 13.47
C GLU A 121 4.76 -4.51 13.86
N VAL A 122 4.43 -5.29 14.90
CA VAL A 122 3.10 -5.31 15.51
C VAL A 122 3.09 -4.31 16.66
N ILE A 123 2.34 -3.22 16.51
CA ILE A 123 2.26 -2.13 17.50
C ILE A 123 1.06 -2.26 18.45
N TYR A 124 0.07 -3.06 18.05
CA TYR A 124 -1.06 -3.44 18.89
C TYR A 124 -1.63 -4.78 18.43
N MET A 125 -2.11 -5.56 19.39
CA MET A 125 -2.71 -6.87 19.17
C MET A 125 -3.93 -7.01 20.08
N THR A 126 -5.05 -7.45 19.52
CA THR A 126 -6.26 -7.72 20.31
C THR A 126 -6.08 -8.99 21.13
N ASN A 127 -6.95 -9.18 22.11
CA ASN A 127 -7.08 -10.51 22.71
C ASN A 127 -7.58 -11.50 21.63
N GLY A 128 -6.97 -12.69 21.58
CA GLY A 128 -7.36 -13.71 20.63
C GLY A 128 -8.67 -14.40 21.03
N THR A 129 -9.57 -14.60 20.09
CA THR A 129 -10.82 -15.36 20.27
C THR A 129 -10.62 -16.78 19.77
N ARG A 130 -11.17 -17.76 20.50
CA ARG A 130 -11.17 -19.15 20.02
C ARG A 130 -11.99 -19.28 18.76
N ARG A 131 -11.48 -20.05 17.79
CA ARG A 131 -12.18 -20.28 16.52
C ARG A 131 -13.50 -21.02 16.71
N SER A 132 -13.60 -21.91 17.71
CA SER A 132 -14.82 -22.64 18.06
C SER A 132 -15.97 -21.74 18.48
N ASP A 133 -15.64 -20.55 19.00
CA ASP A 133 -16.62 -19.66 19.62
C ASP A 133 -17.18 -18.67 18.59
N ARG A 134 -16.78 -18.80 17.31
CA ARG A 134 -17.23 -17.94 16.23
C ARG A 134 -18.55 -18.41 15.64
N ASN A 135 -19.49 -17.49 15.60
CA ASN A 135 -20.63 -17.59 14.71
C ASN A 135 -20.22 -17.12 13.30
N LEU A 136 -19.65 -18.02 12.51
CA LEU A 136 -19.20 -17.72 11.14
C LEU A 136 -20.34 -17.24 10.23
N ASP A 137 -21.59 -17.62 10.55
CA ASP A 137 -22.78 -17.21 9.79
C ASP A 137 -23.16 -15.75 10.05
N ALA A 138 -22.74 -15.16 11.18
CA ALA A 138 -23.14 -13.80 11.59
C ALA A 138 -22.30 -12.68 10.94
N TYR A 139 -21.03 -12.94 10.61
CA TYR A 139 -20.10 -11.91 10.11
C TYR A 139 -19.76 -12.08 8.61
N GLY A 140 -20.08 -13.24 8.04
CA GLY A 140 -19.71 -13.60 6.67
C GLY A 140 -18.19 -13.65 6.46
N PHE A 141 -17.76 -13.62 5.20
CA PHE A 141 -16.33 -13.61 4.82
C PHE A 141 -15.68 -12.21 4.92
N ASN A 142 -16.37 -11.20 5.46
CA ASN A 142 -15.82 -9.86 5.55
C ASN A 142 -14.98 -9.69 6.83
N ALA A 143 -13.66 -9.73 6.67
CA ALA A 143 -12.71 -9.55 7.76
C ALA A 143 -12.90 -8.23 8.53
N GLU A 144 -13.37 -7.17 7.87
CA GLU A 144 -13.53 -5.84 8.48
C GLU A 144 -14.66 -5.78 9.51
N LEU A 145 -15.62 -6.71 9.43
CA LEU A 145 -16.76 -6.80 10.34
C LEU A 145 -16.48 -7.71 11.53
N GLN A 146 -15.33 -8.40 11.56
CA GLN A 146 -15.01 -9.30 12.66
C GLN A 146 -14.70 -8.51 13.94
N PRO A 147 -15.12 -8.97 15.13
CA PRO A 147 -14.96 -8.23 16.38
C PRO A 147 -13.51 -7.78 16.64
N GLU A 148 -12.54 -8.65 16.35
CA GLU A 148 -11.12 -8.33 16.53
C GLU A 148 -10.68 -7.20 15.60
N HIS A 149 -11.15 -7.20 14.34
CA HIS A 149 -10.84 -6.13 13.41
C HIS A 149 -11.44 -4.81 13.86
N VAL A 150 -12.68 -4.83 14.36
CA VAL A 150 -13.37 -3.63 14.87
C VAL A 150 -12.64 -3.06 16.08
N GLU A 151 -12.22 -3.91 17.02
CA GLU A 151 -11.42 -3.51 18.20
C GLU A 151 -10.08 -2.89 17.78
N ALA A 152 -9.32 -3.57 16.93
CA ALA A 152 -8.04 -3.06 16.43
C ALA A 152 -8.19 -1.75 15.65
N SER A 153 -9.26 -1.63 14.85
CA SER A 153 -9.57 -0.40 14.11
C SER A 153 -9.94 0.75 15.04
N ALA A 154 -10.69 0.47 16.12
CA ALA A 154 -11.04 1.46 17.13
C ALA A 154 -9.80 1.94 17.89
N TRP A 155 -8.91 1.02 18.28
CA TRP A 155 -7.63 1.38 18.87
C TRP A 155 -6.78 2.24 17.93
N LEU A 156 -6.70 1.86 16.65
CA LEU A 156 -5.94 2.60 15.63
C LEU A 156 -6.53 4.01 15.44
N ALA A 157 -7.85 4.15 15.37
CA ALA A 157 -8.51 5.45 15.23
C ALA A 157 -8.28 6.36 16.45
N ALA A 158 -8.20 5.79 17.66
CA ALA A 158 -7.95 6.56 18.89
C ALA A 158 -6.49 7.05 19.00
N ASN A 159 -5.52 6.22 18.60
CA ASN A 159 -4.09 6.53 18.75
C ASN A 159 -3.51 7.27 17.52
N PHE A 160 -4.08 7.04 16.33
CA PHE A 160 -3.66 7.64 15.08
C PHE A 160 -4.89 8.13 14.28
N PRO A 161 -5.50 9.26 14.67
CA PRO A 161 -6.75 9.73 14.08
C PRO A 161 -6.72 9.93 12.57
N GLU A 162 -5.56 10.28 12.01
CA GLU A 162 -5.36 10.47 10.57
C GLU A 162 -4.88 9.21 9.85
N HIS A 163 -4.96 8.01 10.44
CA HIS A 163 -4.43 6.77 9.83
C HIS A 163 -5.03 6.43 8.46
N LYS A 164 -6.20 6.99 8.13
CA LYS A 164 -6.84 6.85 6.81
C LYS A 164 -6.27 7.80 5.76
N ASN A 165 -5.54 8.83 6.17
CA ASN A 165 -4.81 9.70 5.26
C ASN A 165 -3.50 9.00 4.86
N PRO A 166 -3.35 8.57 3.59
CA PRO A 166 -2.16 7.85 3.13
C PRO A 166 -0.89 8.72 3.11
N LEU A 167 -0.99 10.03 3.37
CA LEU A 167 0.16 10.93 3.51
C LEU A 167 0.52 11.20 4.98
N ALA A 168 -0.31 10.77 5.94
CA ALA A 168 -0.07 11.02 7.35
C ALA A 168 0.95 10.06 7.95
N TYR A 169 1.70 10.57 8.92
CA TYR A 169 2.64 9.81 9.74
C TYR A 169 3.82 9.20 8.97
N TRP A 170 4.23 9.68 7.80
CA TRP A 170 5.36 9.07 7.08
C TRP A 170 6.72 9.75 7.29
N ASN A 171 6.75 10.76 8.17
CA ASN A 171 7.91 11.59 8.50
C ASN A 171 8.80 10.96 9.56
#